data_AF-A0A3P6DRP2-F1
#
_entry.id   AF-A0A3P6DRP2-F1
#
_cell.length_a   1.000
_cell.length_b   1.000
_cell.length_c   1.000
_cell.angle_alpha   90.00
_cell.angle_beta   90.00
_cell.angle_gamma   90.00
#
_symmetry.space_group_name_H-M   'P 1'
#
loop_
_entity.id
_entity.type
_entity.pdbx_description
1 polymer ?
#
loop_
_entity_poly.entity_id
_entity_poly.type
_entity_poly.pdbx_seq_one_letter_code
_entity_poly.pdbx_strand_id
1 'polypeptide(L)'
;MKNLTDSFVYLGHWPSAGSFGFNTDILATNPINLSVVFGVLIFFGKGVTFFLLNNLLSLNDLLDNRKQRILNTIRNSEELREGAIQQLENARARLRKVEMEADQFRVNGYSEIEREKVNLINSTSRTLKQLENYKKRNHSF
;
A
#
# COMPACT_ATOMS: atom_id res chain seq x y z
N MET A 1 16.04 -49.97 13.94
CA MET A 1 17.34 -50.65 13.81
C MET A 1 17.26 -51.63 12.66
N LYS A 2 18.18 -51.52 11.68
CA LYS A 2 18.58 -52.54 10.67
C LYS A 2 17.50 -52.94 9.65
N ASN A 3 17.72 -53.16 8.36
CA ASN A 3 18.77 -52.86 7.39
C ASN A 3 18.35 -53.53 6.05
N LEU A 4 18.82 -52.97 4.94
CA LEU A 4 19.08 -53.62 3.64
C LEU A 4 17.93 -54.02 2.68
N THR A 5 17.92 -53.31 1.54
CA THR A 5 17.79 -53.75 0.13
C THR A 5 16.77 -54.82 -0.24
N ASP A 6 15.81 -54.44 -1.09
CA ASP A 6 15.58 -55.13 -2.36
C ASP A 6 15.03 -54.14 -3.40
N SER A 7 15.88 -53.84 -4.39
CA SER A 7 15.53 -53.11 -5.60
C SER A 7 15.01 -54.10 -6.64
N PHE A 8 13.70 -54.32 -6.73
CA PHE A 8 13.13 -55.00 -7.89
C PHE A 8 11.75 -54.42 -8.23
N VAL A 9 11.75 -53.65 -9.33
CA VAL A 9 10.82 -53.77 -10.46
C VAL A 9 9.38 -54.19 -10.09
N TYR A 10 8.48 -53.22 -10.04
CA TYR A 10 7.09 -53.47 -10.42
C TYR A 10 6.45 -52.20 -10.99
N LEU A 11 6.85 -51.85 -12.22
CA LEU A 11 6.07 -50.93 -13.06
C LEU A 11 4.87 -51.72 -13.60
N GLY A 12 3.83 -51.85 -12.76
CA GLY A 12 2.58 -52.48 -13.11
C GLY A 12 1.84 -51.67 -14.16
N HIS A 13 1.78 -52.23 -15.37
CA HIS A 13 0.66 -52.19 -16.30
C HIS A 13 -0.05 -50.82 -16.48
N TRP A 14 0.56 -49.97 -17.31
CA TRP A 14 -0.20 -49.10 -18.21
C TRP A 14 0.01 -49.65 -19.62
N PRO A 15 -1.04 -49.87 -20.43
CA PRO A 15 -0.84 -50.26 -21.82
C PRO A 15 -0.13 -49.09 -22.50
N SER A 16 1.14 -49.31 -22.85
CA SER A 16 1.91 -48.38 -23.67
C SER A 16 1.26 -48.34 -25.05
N ALA A 17 0.21 -47.53 -25.20
CA ALA A 17 -0.35 -47.18 -26.48
C ALA A 17 0.77 -46.58 -27.33
N GLY A 18 1.16 -47.31 -28.38
CA GLY A 18 2.11 -46.85 -29.40
C GLY A 18 3.49 -46.50 -28.84
N SER A 19 4.28 -47.50 -28.45
CA SER A 19 5.73 -47.35 -28.49
C SER A 19 6.09 -46.92 -29.92
N PHE A 20 6.61 -45.69 -30.10
CA PHE A 20 7.20 -45.30 -31.37
C PHE A 20 8.31 -46.32 -31.64
N GLY A 21 8.02 -47.28 -32.52
CA GLY A 21 8.98 -48.26 -32.99
C GLY A 21 10.04 -47.55 -33.81
N PHE A 22 11.06 -47.00 -33.14
CA PHE A 22 12.23 -46.50 -33.83
C PHE A 22 12.98 -47.71 -34.40
N ASN A 23 12.74 -48.01 -35.67
CA ASN A 23 13.46 -49.04 -36.41
C ASN A 23 14.95 -48.67 -36.45
N THR A 24 15.77 -49.36 -35.67
CA THR A 24 17.24 -49.23 -35.69
C THR A 24 17.84 -49.70 -37.02
N ASP A 25 17.09 -50.48 -37.79
CA ASP A 25 17.44 -50.91 -39.15
C ASP A 25 17.58 -49.71 -40.12
N ILE A 26 16.78 -48.65 -39.93
CA ILE A 26 16.88 -47.41 -40.73
C ILE A 26 18.19 -46.66 -40.43
N LEU A 27 18.70 -46.72 -39.18
CA LEU A 27 19.97 -46.10 -38.80
C LEU A 27 21.19 -46.86 -39.33
N ALA A 28 21.10 -48.20 -39.39
CA ALA A 28 22.23 -49.07 -39.75
C ALA A 28 22.40 -49.30 -41.26
N THR A 29 21.33 -49.15 -42.07
CA THR A 29 21.35 -49.60 -43.47
C THR A 29 21.89 -48.54 -44.46
N ASN A 30 21.81 -47.23 -44.15
CA ASN A 30 22.42 -46.18 -45.00
C ASN A 30 22.66 -44.86 -44.23
N PRO A 31 23.85 -44.64 -43.64
CA PRO A 31 24.15 -43.45 -42.84
C PRO A 31 24.02 -42.13 -43.61
N ILE A 32 24.11 -42.16 -44.95
CA ILE A 32 23.91 -40.97 -45.80
C ILE A 32 22.44 -40.53 -45.77
N ASN A 33 21.49 -41.45 -45.94
CA ASN A 33 20.06 -41.12 -45.91
C ASN A 33 19.64 -40.60 -44.54
N LEU A 34 20.18 -41.20 -43.47
CA LEU A 34 19.92 -40.76 -42.10
C LEU A 34 20.44 -39.34 -41.84
N SER A 35 21.66 -39.04 -42.28
CA SER A 35 22.27 -37.70 -42.15
C SER A 35 21.45 -36.63 -42.88
N VAL A 36 20.92 -36.94 -44.06
CA VAL A 36 20.05 -36.02 -44.81
C VAL A 36 18.73 -35.76 -44.06
N VAL A 37 18.07 -36.80 -43.56
CA VAL A 37 16.81 -36.66 -42.81
C VAL A 37 17.03 -35.87 -41.51
N PHE A 38 18.10 -36.15 -40.76
CA PHE A 38 18.46 -35.37 -39.58
C PHE A 38 18.85 -33.93 -39.93
N GLY A 39 19.54 -33.70 -41.05
CA GLY A 39 19.89 -32.37 -41.55
C GLY A 39 18.64 -31.53 -41.83
N VAL A 40 17.64 -32.11 -42.51
CA VAL A 40 16.34 -31.49 -42.75
C VAL A 40 15.60 -31.23 -41.44
N LEU A 41 15.54 -32.21 -40.54
CA LEU A 41 14.85 -32.09 -39.26
C LEU A 41 15.46 -31.00 -38.37
N ILE A 42 16.80 -30.90 -38.33
CA ILE A 42 17.51 -29.88 -37.55
C ILE A 42 17.37 -28.52 -38.23
N PHE A 43 17.47 -28.45 -39.56
CA PHE A 43 17.35 -27.21 -40.32
C PHE A 43 15.96 -26.58 -40.16
N PHE A 44 14.89 -27.35 -40.33
CA PHE A 44 13.51 -26.87 -40.16
C PHE A 44 13.09 -26.79 -38.68
N GLY A 45 13.50 -27.76 -37.85
CA GLY A 45 13.13 -27.83 -36.43
C GLY A 45 13.74 -26.71 -35.58
N LYS A 46 14.96 -26.26 -35.89
CA LYS A 46 15.57 -25.11 -35.22
C LYS A 46 14.78 -23.83 -35.44
N GLY A 47 14.29 -23.58 -36.65
CA GLY A 47 13.50 -22.39 -36.97
C GLY A 47 12.17 -22.35 -36.21
N VAL A 48 11.44 -23.48 -36.16
CA VAL A 48 10.17 -23.60 -35.43
C VAL A 48 10.39 -23.50 -33.92
N THR A 49 11.41 -24.18 -33.38
CA THR A 49 11.71 -24.13 -31.94
C THR A 49 12.15 -22.73 -31.52
N PHE A 50 12.98 -22.07 -32.34
CA PHE A 50 13.37 -20.68 -32.12
C PHE A 50 12.15 -19.76 -32.13
N PHE A 51 11.26 -19.89 -33.11
CA PHE A 51 10.04 -19.08 -33.18
C PHE A 51 9.14 -19.28 -31.94
N LEU A 52 8.90 -20.52 -31.53
CA LEU A 52 8.09 -20.83 -30.35
C LEU A 52 8.73 -20.31 -29.05
N LEU A 53 10.05 -20.47 -28.90
CA LEU A 53 10.76 -19.99 -27.71
C LEU A 53 10.72 -18.46 -27.60
N ASN A 54 10.94 -17.75 -28.70
CA ASN A 54 10.88 -16.29 -28.72
C ASN A 54 9.47 -15.76 -28.43
N ASN A 55 8.43 -16.42 -28.98
CA ASN A 55 7.06 -16.05 -28.70
C ASN A 55 6.71 -16.21 -27.21
N LEU A 56 7.13 -17.32 -26.60
CA LEU A 56 6.91 -17.59 -25.18
C LEU A 56 7.66 -16.60 -24.28
N LEU A 57 8.91 -16.25 -24.64
CA LEU A 57 9.71 -15.27 -23.91
C LEU A 57 9.07 -13.88 -23.96
N SER A 58 8.60 -13.46 -25.14
CA SER A 58 7.90 -12.18 -25.33
C SER A 58 6.59 -12.11 -24.54
N LEU A 59 5.85 -13.21 -24.45
CA LEU A 59 4.64 -13.32 -23.63
C LEU A 59 4.95 -13.14 -22.14
N ASN A 60 6.02 -13.75 -21.64
CA ASN A 60 6.44 -13.59 -20.25
C ASN A 60 6.84 -12.15 -19.95
N ASP A 61 7.61 -11.50 -20.82
CA ASP A 61 7.99 -10.09 -20.66
C ASP A 61 6.75 -9.17 -20.60
N LEU A 62 5.73 -9.43 -21.43
CA LEU A 62 4.47 -8.67 -21.39
C LEU A 62 3.71 -8.89 -20.09
N LEU A 63 3.66 -10.13 -19.58
CA LEU A 63 3.00 -10.44 -18.32
C LEU A 63 3.72 -9.82 -17.12
N ASP A 64 5.05 -9.88 -17.10
CA ASP A 64 5.86 -9.26 -16.05
C ASP A 64 5.75 -7.74 -16.07
N ASN A 65 5.77 -7.12 -17.25
CA ASN A 65 5.53 -5.68 -17.39
C ASN A 65 4.14 -5.27 -16.87
N ARG A 66 3.10 -6.05 -17.19
CA ARG A 66 1.75 -5.78 -16.67
C ARG A 66 1.69 -5.96 -15.15
N LYS A 67 2.31 -7.02 -14.62
CA LYS A 67 2.39 -7.27 -13.18
C LYS A 67 3.11 -6.13 -12.47
N GLN A 68 4.25 -5.69 -12.96
CA GLN A 68 4.99 -4.56 -12.41
C GLN A 68 4.17 -3.27 -12.44
N ARG A 69 3.48 -2.98 -13.55
CA ARG A 69 2.62 -1.80 -13.66
C ARG A 69 1.51 -1.81 -12.61
N ILE A 70 0.82 -2.95 -12.45
CA ILE A 70 -0.24 -3.11 -11.45
C ILE A 70 0.30 -2.93 -10.03
N LEU A 71 1.42 -3.60 -9.72
CA LEU A 71 2.05 -3.49 -8.40
C LEU A 71 2.47 -2.05 -8.08
N ASN A 72 3.02 -1.32 -9.06
CA ASN A 72 3.39 0.07 -8.86
C ASN A 72 2.18 0.98 -8.67
N THR A 73 1.08 0.74 -9.39
CA THR A 73 -0.17 1.49 -9.19
C THR A 73 -0.78 1.23 -7.80
N ILE A 74 -0.74 -0.01 -7.32
CA ILE A 74 -1.20 -0.36 -5.96
C ILE A 74 -0.33 0.33 -4.91
N ARG A 75 1.00 0.21 -5.02
CA ARG A 75 1.91 0.86 -4.05
C ARG A 75 1.72 2.39 -4.03
N ASN A 76 1.61 3.00 -5.20
CA ASN A 76 1.39 4.44 -5.29
C ASN A 76 0.07 4.87 -4.63
N SER A 77 -1.01 4.11 -4.84
CA SER A 77 -2.29 4.43 -4.21
C SER A 77 -2.28 4.20 -2.70
N GLU A 78 -1.56 3.19 -2.21
CA GLU A 78 -1.32 2.96 -0.79
C GLU A 78 -0.52 4.11 -0.16
N GLU A 79 0.59 4.52 -0.76
CA GLU A 79 1.41 5.66 -0.30
C GLU A 79 0.60 6.96 -0.26
N LEU A 80 -0.20 7.24 -1.30
CA LEU A 80 -1.08 8.41 -1.33
C LEU A 80 -2.15 8.34 -0.24
N ARG A 81 -2.74 7.16 -0.01
CA ARG A 81 -3.73 6.95 1.04
C ARG A 81 -3.13 7.16 2.42
N GLU A 82 -1.96 6.61 2.69
CA GLU A 82 -1.24 6.79 3.95
C GLU A 82 -0.91 8.26 4.19
N GLY A 83 -0.38 8.95 3.17
CA GLY A 83 -0.10 10.38 3.24
C GLY A 83 -1.36 11.22 3.51
N ALA A 84 -2.48 10.89 2.86
CA ALA A 84 -3.76 11.57 3.07
C ALA A 84 -4.34 11.33 4.47
N ILE A 85 -4.24 10.10 4.99
CA ILE A 85 -4.66 9.76 6.35
C ILE A 85 -3.83 10.56 7.37
N GLN A 86 -2.50 10.59 7.21
CA GLN A 86 -1.62 11.33 8.11
C GLN A 86 -1.93 12.83 8.10
N GLN A 87 -2.17 13.42 6.92
CA GLN A 87 -2.58 14.82 6.82
C GLN A 87 -3.92 15.08 7.51
N LEU A 88 -4.90 14.18 7.33
CA LEU A 88 -6.21 14.27 7.98
C LEU A 88 -6.10 14.18 9.51
N GLU A 89 -5.30 13.26 10.03
CA GLU A 89 -5.07 13.11 11.46
C GLU A 89 -4.40 14.36 12.05
N ASN A 90 -3.39 14.89 11.37
CA ASN A 90 -2.74 16.14 11.77
C ASN A 90 -3.71 17.33 11.76
N ALA A 91 -4.55 17.44 10.73
CA ALA A 91 -5.57 18.48 10.64
C ALA A 91 -6.61 18.36 11.77
N ARG A 92 -7.07 17.15 12.07
CA ARG A 92 -7.98 16.88 13.19
C ARG A 92 -7.35 17.20 14.55
N ALA A 93 -6.08 16.86 14.76
CA ALA A 93 -5.36 17.20 15.98
C ALA A 93 -5.23 18.72 16.16
N ARG A 94 -4.90 19.45 15.09
CA ARG A 94 -4.85 20.91 15.10
C ARG A 94 -6.21 21.53 15.38
N LEU A 95 -7.28 21.02 14.77
CA LEU A 95 -8.64 21.49 15.01
C LEU A 95 -9.03 21.32 16.48
N ARG A 96 -8.80 20.13 17.06
CA ARG A 96 -9.06 19.90 18.49
C ARG A 96 -8.29 20.85 19.39
N LYS A 97 -7.03 21.15 19.04
CA LYS A 97 -6.23 22.12 19.79
C LYS A 97 -6.85 23.52 19.74
N VAL A 98 -7.21 24.00 18.55
CA VAL A 98 -7.82 25.33 18.40
C VAL A 98 -9.18 25.41 19.08
N GLU A 99 -9.97 24.33 19.04
CA GLU A 99 -11.25 24.25 19.74
C GLU A 99 -11.07 24.39 21.27
N MET A 100 -10.11 23.68 21.86
CA MET A 100 -9.78 23.83 23.28
C MET A 100 -9.29 25.24 23.62
N GLU A 101 -8.44 25.84 22.78
CA GLU A 101 -7.95 27.21 22.97
C GLU A 101 -9.09 28.23 22.88
N ALA A 102 -10.01 28.06 21.94
CA ALA A 102 -11.17 28.92 21.78
C ALA A 102 -12.14 28.80 22.97
N ASP A 103 -12.36 27.58 23.47
CA ASP A 103 -13.18 27.36 24.67
C ASP A 103 -12.54 27.96 25.92
N GLN A 104 -11.23 27.81 26.07
CA GLN A 104 -10.48 28.44 27.16
C GLN A 104 -10.57 29.97 27.07
N PHE A 105 -10.38 30.53 25.87
CA PHE A 105 -10.53 31.97 25.64
C PHE A 105 -11.93 32.46 25.99
N ARG A 106 -12.97 31.71 25.60
CA ARG A 106 -14.36 32.02 25.90
C ARG A 106 -14.62 32.05 27.41
N VAL A 107 -14.20 31.02 28.14
CA VAL A 107 -14.39 30.93 29.60
C VAL A 107 -13.62 32.05 30.32
N ASN A 108 -12.36 32.28 29.92
CA ASN A 108 -11.55 33.33 30.49
C ASN A 108 -12.15 34.72 30.22
N GLY A 109 -12.59 34.98 28.99
CA GLY A 109 -13.23 36.24 28.62
C GLY A 109 -14.49 36.52 29.44
N TYR A 110 -15.35 35.52 29.67
CA TYR A 110 -16.52 35.70 30.54
C TYR A 110 -16.12 36.01 31.99
N SER A 111 -15.11 35.34 32.53
CA SER A 111 -14.59 35.59 33.88
C SER A 111 -13.99 37.00 34.01
N GLU A 112 -13.26 37.46 33.00
CA GLU A 112 -12.70 38.81 32.94
C GLU A 112 -13.81 39.87 32.88
N ILE A 113 -14.80 39.69 32.00
CA ILE A 113 -15.97 40.58 31.91
C ILE A 113 -16.72 40.66 33.25
N GLU A 114 -16.91 39.54 33.94
CA GLU A 114 -17.57 39.52 35.24
C GLU A 114 -16.76 40.28 36.31
N ARG A 115 -15.44 40.08 36.34
CA ARG A 115 -14.54 40.83 37.24
C ARG A 115 -14.55 42.33 36.94
N GLU A 116 -14.46 42.71 35.67
CA GLU A 116 -14.50 44.12 35.25
C GLU A 116 -15.83 44.78 35.63
N LYS A 117 -16.94 44.09 35.42
CA LYS A 117 -18.27 44.55 35.84
C LYS A 117 -18.33 44.80 37.35
N VAL A 118 -17.86 43.84 38.16
CA VAL A 118 -17.83 43.99 39.63
C VAL A 118 -16.92 45.15 40.05
N ASN A 119 -15.75 45.28 39.42
CA ASN A 119 -14.82 46.38 39.67
C ASN A 119 -15.43 47.75 39.34
N LEU A 120 -16.16 47.85 38.23
CA LEU A 120 -16.85 49.07 37.81
C LEU A 120 -18.00 49.44 38.76
N ILE A 121 -18.77 48.46 39.23
CA ILE A 121 -19.83 48.69 40.22
C ILE A 121 -19.22 49.19 41.55
N ASN A 122 -18.13 48.56 41.98
CA ASN A 122 -17.44 48.93 43.22
C ASN A 122 -16.80 50.32 43.14
N SER A 123 -16.15 50.66 42.02
CA SER A 123 -15.59 52.00 41.82
C SER A 123 -16.68 53.07 41.79
N THR A 124 -17.77 52.83 41.05
CA THR A 124 -18.93 53.74 40.99
C THR A 124 -19.55 53.94 42.37
N SER A 125 -19.74 52.86 43.13
CA SER A 125 -20.30 52.92 44.49
C SER A 125 -19.41 53.73 45.44
N ARG A 126 -18.07 53.59 45.33
CA ARG A 126 -17.11 54.40 46.10
C ARG A 126 -17.23 55.88 45.74
N THR A 127 -17.29 56.22 44.44
CA THR A 127 -17.44 57.60 43.97
C THR A 127 -18.76 58.22 44.44
N LEU A 128 -19.88 57.49 44.36
CA LEU A 128 -21.18 57.95 44.86
C LEU A 128 -21.15 58.21 46.37
N LYS A 129 -20.54 57.32 47.16
CA LYS A 129 -20.38 57.51 48.61
C LYS A 129 -19.53 58.73 48.94
N GLN A 130 -18.46 58.99 48.17
CA GLN A 130 -17.66 60.21 48.33
C GLN A 130 -18.47 61.47 48.02
N LEU A 131 -19.26 61.46 46.94
CA LEU A 131 -20.13 62.56 46.55
C LEU A 131 -21.20 62.85 47.61
N GLU A 132 -21.83 61.81 48.16
CA GLU A 132 -22.81 61.94 49.23
C GLU A 132 -22.17 62.54 50.50
N ASN A 133 -21.00 62.06 50.89
CA ASN A 133 -20.24 62.60 52.03
C ASN A 133 -19.78 64.05 51.81
N TYR A 134 -19.51 64.45 50.57
CA TYR A 134 -19.21 65.84 50.22
C TYR A 134 -20.46 66.72 50.34
N LYS A 135 -21.60 66.28 49.80
CA LYS A 135 -22.89 66.99 49.90
C LYS A 135 -23.32 67.20 51.36
N LYS A 136 -23.21 66.16 52.20
CA LYS A 136 -23.53 66.25 53.64
C LYS A 136 -22.66 67.27 54.38
N ARG A 137 -21.37 67.36 54.05
CA ARG A 137 -20.46 68.34 54.65
C ARG A 137 -20.79 69.79 54.28
N ASN A 138 -21.25 70.04 53.05
CA ASN A 138 -21.58 71.39 52.59
C ASN A 138 -22.96 71.89 53.04
N HIS A 139 -23.88 71.00 53.42
CA HIS A 139 -25.20 71.34 53.95
C HIS A 139 -25.26 71.44 55.49
N SER A 140 -24.16 71.15 56.18
CA SER A 140 -24.04 71.13 57.65
C SER A 140 -23.47 72.43 58.25
N PHE A 141 -23.32 73.48 57.43
CA PHE A 141 -23.01 74.85 57.84
C PHE A 141 -24.26 75.70 57.62
#